data_AF-A0A973VWP6-F1
#
_entry.id   AF-A0A973VWP6-F1
#
_cell.length_a   1.000
_cell.length_b   1.000
_cell.length_c   1.000
_cell.angle_alpha   90.00
_cell.angle_beta   90.00
_cell.angle_gamma   90.00
#
_symmetry.space_group_name_H-M   'P 1'
#
loop_
_entity.id
_entity.type
_entity.pdbx_description
1 polymer ?
#
loop_
_entity_poly.entity_id
_entity_poly.type
_entity_poly.pdbx_seq_one_letter_code
_entity_poly.pdbx_strand_id
1 'polypeptide(L)'
;MRVIDPHDKHKSARTSKVCASTNVRPSTAVTSANETPSNATTSSDETFAQNGQERKLAFVSASVDRRTTSPDRLVRPASPFVVQAGTVIPAALITGIRSDLPGQITAQVTEAVYDSPTRRARLIPQGARLIGTYDSQVAFGQSRVLLVWTRLIMPNGRSIVLERQPGADASGYAGLEDEVDNHWK
;
A
#
# COMPACT_ATOMS: atom_id res chain seq x y z
N MET A 1 12.06 35.59 25.99
CA MET A 1 10.92 35.44 25.05
C MET A 1 11.21 34.18 24.23
N ARG A 2 10.45 33.10 24.46
CA ARG A 2 10.76 31.74 24.02
C ARG A 2 10.42 31.52 22.55
N VAL A 3 11.34 30.83 21.87
CA VAL A 3 11.24 30.19 20.55
C VAL A 3 10.22 29.05 20.59
N ILE A 4 9.44 28.88 19.52
CA ILE A 4 8.66 27.67 19.25
C ILE A 4 8.84 27.32 17.76
N ASP A 5 9.58 26.24 17.51
CA ASP A 5 9.74 25.58 16.20
C ASP A 5 8.47 24.81 15.81
N PRO A 6 8.08 24.78 14.51
CA PRO A 6 6.96 23.99 14.04
C PRO A 6 7.34 22.51 13.81
N HIS A 7 6.96 21.72 14.81
CA HIS A 7 6.64 20.29 14.82
C HIS A 7 6.80 19.45 13.53
N ASP A 8 7.78 18.56 13.60
CA ASP A 8 7.88 17.23 12.99
C ASP A 8 6.56 16.44 13.12
N LYS A 9 5.98 16.04 11.97
CA LYS A 9 4.79 15.17 11.84
C LYS A 9 5.15 13.79 11.26
N HIS A 10 6.29 13.20 11.58
CA HIS A 10 6.56 11.81 11.14
C HIS A 10 7.13 10.93 12.24
N LYS A 11 6.27 10.51 13.18
CA LYS A 11 6.47 9.32 14.02
C LYS A 11 5.19 9.00 14.80
N SER A 12 4.37 8.07 14.32
CA SER A 12 3.30 7.51 15.16
C SER A 12 3.05 6.01 15.03
N ALA A 13 3.79 5.28 14.17
CA ALA A 13 3.63 3.82 14.11
C ALA A 13 4.60 3.05 15.03
N ARG A 14 5.77 3.62 15.40
CA ARG A 14 6.84 2.87 16.07
C ARG A 14 6.80 2.84 17.61
N THR A 15 5.82 3.48 18.24
CA THR A 15 5.77 3.57 19.72
C THR A 15 4.37 3.30 20.29
N SER A 16 3.69 2.26 19.81
CA SER A 16 2.45 1.81 20.45
C SER A 16 2.78 0.68 21.44
N LYS A 17 2.73 0.97 22.75
CA LYS A 17 2.69 -0.08 23.79
C LYS A 17 1.30 -0.69 23.74
N VAL A 18 1.20 -1.87 23.14
CA VAL A 18 -0.05 -2.64 23.07
C VAL A 18 -0.19 -3.44 24.36
N CYS A 19 -1.22 -3.14 25.16
CA CYS A 19 -1.67 -4.00 26.25
C CYS A 19 -2.99 -4.65 25.82
N ALA A 20 -3.08 -5.98 25.93
CA ALA A 20 -4.32 -6.72 25.70
C ALA A 20 -5.04 -6.93 27.04
N SER A 21 -6.31 -6.52 27.14
CA SER A 21 -7.16 -6.84 28.28
C SER A 21 -7.89 -8.16 28.02
N THR A 22 -7.55 -9.21 28.78
CA THR A 22 -8.33 -10.47 28.77
C THR A 22 -9.56 -10.28 29.64
N ASN A 23 -10.72 -10.02 29.03
CA ASN A 23 -12.00 -10.19 29.71
C ASN A 23 -12.49 -11.62 29.47
N VAL A 24 -12.42 -12.47 30.50
CA VAL A 24 -13.13 -13.75 30.52
C VAL A 24 -14.60 -13.45 30.81
N ARG A 25 -15.48 -13.64 29.82
CA ARG A 25 -16.93 -13.55 30.03
C ARG A 25 -17.47 -14.93 30.39
N PRO A 26 -18.17 -15.12 31.52
CA PRO A 26 -18.91 -16.36 31.75
C PRO A 26 -20.11 -16.43 30.80
N SER A 27 -20.34 -17.63 30.27
CA SER A 27 -21.42 -17.93 29.33
C SER A 27 -22.77 -17.97 30.06
N THR A 28 -23.71 -17.10 29.70
CA THR A 28 -25.13 -17.28 30.02
C THR A 28 -25.87 -17.69 28.75
N ALA A 29 -26.37 -18.92 28.78
CA ALA A 29 -27.30 -19.43 27.79
C ALA A 29 -28.61 -18.63 27.84
N VAL A 30 -29.15 -18.26 26.68
CA VAL A 30 -30.56 -17.88 26.55
C VAL A 30 -31.12 -18.42 25.24
N THR A 31 -32.27 -19.05 25.42
CA THR A 31 -33.08 -19.86 24.51
C THR A 31 -33.73 -19.04 23.38
N SER A 32 -33.93 -19.70 22.24
CA SER A 32 -34.69 -19.21 21.08
C SER A 32 -36.13 -18.80 21.44
N ALA A 33 -36.55 -17.64 20.93
CA ALA A 33 -37.96 -17.36 20.62
C ALA A 33 -38.00 -16.53 19.33
N ASN A 34 -38.86 -16.99 18.43
CA ASN A 34 -39.04 -16.55 17.06
C ASN A 34 -40.12 -15.47 17.01
N GLU A 35 -39.87 -14.32 16.37
CA GLU A 35 -40.95 -13.44 15.91
C GLU A 35 -40.46 -12.55 14.75
N THR A 36 -41.21 -12.59 13.65
CA THR A 36 -41.08 -11.72 12.46
C THR A 36 -42.11 -10.61 12.59
N PRO A 37 -41.81 -9.37 12.18
CA PRO A 37 -42.57 -8.86 11.03
C PRO A 37 -41.79 -7.97 10.05
N SER A 38 -42.07 -8.23 8.78
CA SER A 38 -42.24 -7.35 7.62
C SER A 38 -41.76 -5.89 7.62
N ASN A 39 -40.88 -5.63 6.65
CA ASN A 39 -41.00 -4.64 5.57
C ASN A 39 -41.33 -3.18 5.93
N ALA A 40 -40.32 -2.30 5.86
CA ALA A 40 -40.50 -0.90 5.52
C ALA A 40 -39.25 -0.35 4.81
N THR A 41 -39.45 -0.01 3.54
CA THR A 41 -38.71 0.92 2.66
C THR A 41 -37.58 1.72 3.33
N THR A 42 -36.33 1.40 3.00
CA THR A 42 -35.19 2.30 3.27
C THR A 42 -35.02 3.29 2.13
N SER A 43 -35.53 4.49 2.39
CA SER A 43 -35.24 5.73 1.69
C SER A 43 -33.75 6.10 1.80
N SER A 44 -33.12 6.28 0.64
CA SER A 44 -32.07 7.24 0.22
C SER A 44 -31.17 8.04 1.19
N ASP A 45 -31.04 7.70 2.47
CA ASP A 45 -30.23 8.41 3.48
C ASP A 45 -29.17 7.51 4.18
N GLU A 46 -28.78 6.40 3.56
CA GLU A 46 -27.75 5.49 4.13
C GLU A 46 -26.31 6.02 4.02
N THR A 47 -26.08 7.07 3.23
CA THR A 47 -24.73 7.50 2.83
C THR A 47 -23.93 8.25 3.90
N PHE A 48 -24.56 8.70 4.99
CA PHE A 48 -23.89 9.49 6.05
C PHE A 48 -23.80 8.78 7.42
N ALA A 49 -24.56 7.71 7.68
CA ALA A 49 -24.40 6.87 8.87
C ALA A 49 -23.20 5.90 8.74
N GLN A 50 -22.72 5.66 7.51
CA GLN A 50 -21.59 4.79 7.18
C GLN A 50 -20.20 5.45 7.36
N ASN A 51 -19.98 6.18 8.46
CA ASN A 51 -18.62 6.60 8.90
C ASN A 51 -17.77 5.42 9.41
N GLY A 52 -17.81 4.29 8.69
CA GLY A 52 -17.10 3.05 9.04
C GLY A 52 -17.50 2.47 10.40
N GLN A 53 -18.59 2.94 11.03
CA GLN A 53 -19.03 2.44 12.33
C GLN A 53 -19.42 0.97 12.27
N GLU A 54 -20.15 0.56 11.21
CA GLU A 54 -20.43 -0.85 10.96
C GLU A 54 -19.16 -1.67 10.74
N ARG A 55 -18.16 -1.16 9.99
CA ARG A 55 -16.86 -1.84 9.82
C ARG A 55 -16.09 -1.94 11.14
N LYS A 56 -16.12 -0.91 11.97
CA LYS A 56 -15.49 -0.90 13.30
C LYS A 56 -16.18 -1.88 14.25
N LEU A 57 -17.52 -1.90 14.26
CA LEU A 57 -18.30 -2.85 15.04
C LEU A 57 -18.03 -4.29 14.57
N ALA A 58 -18.03 -4.54 13.25
CA ALA A 58 -17.69 -5.84 12.68
C ALA A 58 -16.26 -6.28 12.99
N PHE A 59 -15.31 -5.34 13.08
CA PHE A 59 -13.94 -5.63 13.50
C PHE A 59 -13.86 -6.04 14.97
N VAL A 60 -14.59 -5.36 15.85
CA VAL A 60 -14.61 -5.65 17.29
C VAL A 60 -15.39 -6.92 17.62
N SER A 61 -16.48 -7.19 16.89
CA SER A 61 -17.33 -8.37 17.08
C SER A 61 -16.88 -9.60 16.28
N ALA A 62 -15.78 -9.49 15.52
CA ALA A 62 -15.23 -10.60 14.75
C ALA A 62 -14.97 -11.81 15.66
N SER A 63 -15.34 -13.00 15.18
CA SER A 63 -15.10 -14.25 15.88
C SER A 63 -13.61 -14.44 16.19
N VAL A 64 -13.30 -14.84 17.41
CA VAL A 64 -11.91 -15.11 17.83
C VAL A 64 -11.35 -16.26 16.99
N ASP A 65 -10.28 -15.97 16.23
CA ASP A 65 -9.52 -17.01 15.55
C ASP A 65 -8.71 -17.81 16.59
N ARG A 66 -9.09 -19.08 16.77
CA ARG A 66 -8.41 -20.02 17.67
C ARG A 66 -7.42 -20.93 16.93
N ARG A 67 -7.25 -20.78 15.61
CA ARG A 67 -6.27 -21.57 14.88
C ARG A 67 -4.88 -21.14 15.29
N THR A 68 -4.14 -22.08 15.87
CA THR A 68 -2.73 -21.88 16.24
C THR A 68 -1.78 -22.21 15.09
N THR A 69 -2.29 -22.80 14.00
CA THR A 69 -1.49 -23.21 12.84
C THR A 69 -2.14 -22.76 11.53
N SER A 70 -1.30 -22.39 10.56
CA SER A 70 -1.74 -22.08 9.21
C SER A 70 -1.98 -23.38 8.43
N PRO A 71 -3.07 -23.49 7.65
CA PRO A 71 -3.24 -24.60 6.71
C PRO A 71 -2.26 -24.53 5.55
N ASP A 72 -1.66 -23.37 5.29
CA ASP A 72 -0.69 -23.18 4.20
C ASP A 72 0.65 -23.86 4.50
N ARG A 73 1.46 -24.08 3.46
CA ARG A 73 2.79 -24.69 3.57
C ARG A 73 3.85 -23.76 3.04
N LEU A 74 5.03 -23.81 3.65
CA LEU A 74 6.20 -23.09 3.15
C LEU A 74 6.54 -23.60 1.75
N VAL A 75 6.51 -22.68 0.77
CA VAL A 75 6.87 -22.97 -0.62
C VAL A 75 8.33 -22.60 -0.84
N ARG A 76 9.10 -23.52 -1.43
CA ARG A 76 10.47 -23.22 -1.84
C ARG A 76 10.47 -22.28 -3.05
N PRO A 77 11.37 -21.29 -3.12
CA PRO A 77 11.54 -20.49 -4.33
C PRO A 77 11.77 -21.38 -5.56
N ALA A 78 11.21 -20.97 -6.69
CA ALA A 78 11.40 -21.69 -7.96
C ALA A 78 12.87 -21.70 -8.44
N SER A 79 13.67 -20.75 -7.97
CA SER A 79 15.08 -20.59 -8.32
C SER A 79 15.84 -19.91 -7.16
N PRO A 80 17.14 -20.18 -6.97
CA PRO A 80 17.99 -19.37 -6.09
C PRO A 80 18.17 -17.93 -6.59
N PHE A 81 17.94 -17.68 -7.87
CA PHE A 81 18.03 -16.36 -8.49
C PHE A 81 16.64 -15.73 -8.61
N VAL A 82 16.09 -15.27 -7.47
CA VAL A 82 14.76 -14.66 -7.42
C VAL A 82 14.78 -13.34 -6.65
N VAL A 83 14.04 -12.37 -7.19
CA VAL A 83 13.59 -11.19 -6.44
C VAL A 83 12.16 -11.47 -6.00
N GLN A 84 11.93 -11.59 -4.70
CA GLN A 84 10.60 -11.87 -4.15
C GLN A 84 9.77 -10.59 -4.04
N ALA A 85 8.45 -10.76 -4.05
CA ALA A 85 7.49 -9.69 -3.80
C ALA A 85 7.82 -8.95 -2.48
N GLY A 86 7.58 -7.64 -2.47
CA GLY A 86 7.95 -6.77 -1.37
C GLY A 86 9.40 -6.25 -1.42
N THR A 87 10.24 -6.74 -2.35
CA THR A 87 11.56 -6.13 -2.59
C THR A 87 11.39 -4.77 -3.25
N VAL A 88 12.05 -3.76 -2.70
CA VAL A 88 12.09 -2.41 -3.28
C VAL A 88 13.20 -2.32 -4.32
N ILE A 89 12.87 -1.80 -5.51
CA ILE A 89 13.85 -1.46 -6.55
C ILE A 89 14.06 0.06 -6.50
N PRO A 90 15.18 0.54 -5.91
CA PRO A 90 15.42 1.96 -5.81
C PRO A 90 15.70 2.54 -7.20
N ALA A 91 14.97 3.58 -7.57
CA ALA A 91 15.07 4.21 -8.87
C ALA A 91 14.76 5.71 -8.80
N ALA A 92 15.36 6.47 -9.70
CA ALA A 92 15.11 7.89 -9.89
C ALA A 92 14.45 8.13 -11.24
N LEU A 93 13.42 8.98 -11.29
CA LEU A 93 12.80 9.38 -12.54
C LEU A 93 13.81 10.11 -13.44
N ILE A 94 13.83 9.72 -14.72
CA ILE A 94 14.54 10.45 -15.78
C ILE A 94 13.59 11.47 -16.42
N THR A 95 12.31 11.08 -16.59
CA THR A 95 11.27 11.92 -17.17
C THR A 95 10.50 12.64 -16.07
N GLY A 96 10.15 13.90 -16.29
CA GLY A 96 9.16 14.60 -15.46
C GLY A 96 7.76 13.99 -15.61
N ILE A 97 6.90 14.28 -14.64
CA ILE A 97 5.47 13.95 -14.67
C ILE A 97 4.70 15.25 -14.83
N ARG A 98 3.66 15.24 -15.66
CA ARG A 98 2.72 16.36 -15.77
C ARG A 98 1.30 15.89 -15.49
N SER A 99 0.61 16.59 -14.61
CA SER A 99 -0.72 16.23 -14.10
C SER A 99 -1.87 16.51 -15.07
N ASP A 100 -1.61 17.11 -16.23
CA ASP A 100 -2.62 17.47 -17.22
C ASP A 100 -2.92 16.34 -18.21
N LEU A 101 -1.95 15.46 -18.49
CA LEU A 101 -2.12 14.34 -19.41
C LEU A 101 -1.49 13.06 -18.88
N PRO A 102 -2.16 11.89 -19.05
CA PRO A 102 -1.55 10.60 -18.75
C PRO A 102 -0.41 10.34 -19.74
N GLY A 103 0.64 9.68 -19.27
CA GLY A 103 1.86 9.55 -20.06
C GLY A 103 2.74 8.38 -19.68
N GLN A 104 3.72 8.12 -20.53
CA GLN A 104 4.78 7.17 -20.25
C GLN A 104 5.89 7.86 -19.44
N ILE A 105 6.43 7.13 -18.47
CA ILE A 105 7.55 7.57 -17.64
C ILE A 105 8.71 6.58 -17.74
N THR A 106 9.91 7.12 -17.54
CA THR A 106 11.14 6.34 -17.41
C THR A 106 11.81 6.67 -16.08
N ALA A 107 12.25 5.64 -15.36
CA ALA A 107 13.19 5.77 -14.25
C ALA A 107 14.46 4.96 -14.48
N GLN A 108 15.52 5.31 -13.77
CA GLN A 108 16.78 4.59 -13.73
C GLN A 108 17.02 4.02 -12.35
N VAL A 109 17.38 2.74 -12.29
CA VAL A 109 17.75 2.05 -11.06
C VAL A 109 19.02 2.68 -10.48
N THR A 110 18.94 3.14 -9.23
CA THR A 110 20.00 3.89 -8.56
C THR A 110 20.94 3.00 -7.76
N GLU A 111 20.51 1.81 -7.37
CA GLU A 111 21.32 0.82 -6.64
C GLU A 111 21.06 -0.59 -7.19
N ALA A 112 22.09 -1.44 -7.16
CA ALA A 112 21.95 -2.83 -7.56
C ALA A 112 21.04 -3.62 -6.60
N VAL A 113 20.09 -4.37 -7.15
CA VAL A 113 19.21 -5.29 -6.41
C VAL A 113 19.71 -6.72 -6.54
N TYR A 114 19.81 -7.39 -5.41
CA TYR A 114 20.30 -8.76 -5.28
C TYR A 114 19.15 -9.73 -5.05
N ASP A 115 19.41 -11.04 -5.18
CA ASP A 115 18.45 -12.07 -4.83
C ASP A 115 17.94 -11.90 -3.39
N SER A 116 16.62 -12.04 -3.19
CA SER A 116 16.00 -11.83 -1.88
C SER A 116 16.44 -12.85 -0.82
N PRO A 117 16.61 -14.15 -1.13
CA PRO A 117 16.93 -15.16 -0.11
C PRO A 117 18.35 -15.05 0.47
N THR A 118 19.36 -14.79 -0.36
CA THR A 118 20.78 -14.86 0.06
C THR A 118 21.54 -13.54 -0.12
N ARG A 119 21.04 -12.60 -0.92
CA ARG A 119 21.69 -11.32 -1.25
C ARG A 119 23.09 -11.48 -1.88
N ARG A 120 23.38 -12.62 -2.52
CA ARG A 120 24.70 -12.93 -3.11
C ARG A 120 24.77 -12.66 -4.61
N ALA A 121 23.69 -12.90 -5.32
CA ALA A 121 23.60 -12.75 -6.76
C ALA A 121 22.96 -11.42 -7.12
N ARG A 122 23.67 -10.59 -7.90
CA ARG A 122 23.10 -9.36 -8.46
C ARG A 122 22.15 -9.69 -9.60
N LEU A 123 20.88 -9.36 -9.45
CA LEU A 123 19.84 -9.66 -10.44
C LEU A 123 19.43 -8.42 -11.24
N ILE A 124 19.37 -7.25 -10.61
CA ILE A 124 19.08 -5.98 -11.27
C ILE A 124 20.26 -5.03 -11.04
N PRO A 125 21.06 -4.71 -12.06
CA PRO A 125 22.18 -3.80 -11.93
C PRO A 125 21.72 -2.35 -11.83
N GLN A 126 22.51 -1.54 -11.13
CA GLN A 126 22.42 -0.09 -11.22
C GLN A 126 22.51 0.36 -12.68
N GLY A 127 21.72 1.35 -13.07
CA GLY A 127 21.62 1.83 -14.45
C GLY A 127 20.62 1.06 -15.32
N ALA A 128 19.99 -0.01 -14.81
CA ALA A 128 18.82 -0.58 -15.47
C ALA A 128 17.70 0.47 -15.58
N ARG A 129 16.87 0.37 -16.62
CA ARG A 129 15.79 1.33 -16.89
C ARG A 129 14.43 0.69 -16.60
N LEU A 130 13.59 1.41 -15.87
CA LEU A 130 12.19 1.09 -15.67
C LEU A 130 11.34 1.92 -16.63
N ILE A 131 10.38 1.27 -17.28
CA ILE A 131 9.36 1.90 -18.11
C ILE A 131 8.01 1.70 -17.41
N GLY A 132 7.25 2.77 -17.32
CA GLY A 132 5.94 2.78 -16.67
C GLY A 132 4.98 3.76 -17.31
N THR A 133 3.78 3.79 -16.77
CA THR A 133 2.73 4.74 -17.14
C THR A 133 2.15 5.34 -15.87
N TYR A 134 1.80 6.61 -15.92
CA TYR A 134 1.05 7.26 -14.86
C TYR A 134 -0.30 7.73 -15.39
N ASP A 135 -1.27 7.83 -14.48
CA ASP A 135 -2.57 8.42 -14.75
C ASP A 135 -2.57 9.87 -14.26
N SER A 136 -3.24 10.75 -15.00
CA SER A 136 -3.41 12.16 -14.65
C SER A 136 -4.70 12.42 -13.86
N GLN A 137 -5.55 11.41 -13.68
CA GLN A 137 -6.76 11.52 -12.85
C GLN A 137 -6.40 11.59 -11.37
N VAL A 138 -6.15 12.80 -10.89
CA VAL A 138 -6.02 13.10 -9.46
C VAL A 138 -7.36 13.69 -9.01
N ALA A 139 -8.09 13.03 -8.11
CA ALA A 139 -9.36 13.57 -7.61
C ALA A 139 -9.10 14.89 -6.85
N PHE A 140 -10.06 15.82 -6.85
CA PHE A 140 -9.91 17.08 -6.12
C PHE A 140 -9.51 16.82 -4.66
N GLY A 141 -8.37 17.38 -4.23
CA GLY A 141 -7.81 17.17 -2.89
C GLY A 141 -6.82 16.00 -2.74
N GLN A 142 -6.49 15.26 -3.82
CA GLN A 142 -5.37 14.33 -3.84
C GLN A 142 -4.11 15.04 -4.38
N SER A 143 -2.95 14.82 -3.76
CA SER A 143 -1.66 15.43 -4.16
C SER A 143 -0.64 14.39 -4.66
N ARG A 144 -1.13 13.20 -5.06
CA ARG A 144 -0.27 12.05 -5.39
C ARG A 144 -0.63 11.48 -6.75
N VAL A 145 0.39 11.24 -7.56
CA VAL A 145 0.23 10.59 -8.87
C VAL A 145 0.39 9.09 -8.71
N LEU A 146 -0.62 8.34 -9.15
CA LEU A 146 -0.53 6.89 -9.26
C LEU A 146 0.23 6.50 -10.52
N LEU A 147 1.22 5.63 -10.36
CA LEU A 147 1.99 5.10 -11.47
C LEU A 147 2.23 3.61 -11.33
N VAL A 148 2.42 2.96 -12.47
CA VAL A 148 2.76 1.54 -12.56
C VAL A 148 3.94 1.32 -13.49
N TRP A 149 4.82 0.40 -13.11
CA TRP A 149 5.95 -0.06 -13.90
C TRP A 149 5.58 -1.31 -14.69
N THR A 150 5.85 -1.30 -15.98
CA THR A 150 5.46 -2.36 -16.92
C THR A 150 6.65 -3.10 -17.53
N ARG A 151 7.86 -2.53 -17.46
CA ARG A 151 9.05 -3.17 -18.00
C ARG A 151 10.32 -2.72 -17.29
N LEU A 152 11.24 -3.67 -17.11
CA LEU A 152 12.61 -3.44 -16.69
C LEU A 152 13.54 -3.80 -17.85
N ILE A 153 14.48 -2.93 -18.16
CA ILE A 153 15.47 -3.07 -19.23
C ILE A 153 16.86 -3.05 -18.61
N MET A 154 17.62 -4.11 -18.83
CA MET A 154 18.98 -4.28 -18.35
C MET A 154 19.96 -3.50 -19.23
N PRO A 155 21.15 -3.11 -18.72
CA PRO A 155 22.18 -2.43 -19.51
C PRO A 155 22.66 -3.20 -20.74
N ASN A 156 22.52 -4.53 -20.75
CA ASN A 156 22.85 -5.40 -21.90
C ASN A 156 21.71 -5.54 -22.92
N GLY A 157 20.63 -4.74 -22.80
CA GLY A 157 19.48 -4.76 -23.71
C GLY A 157 18.43 -5.83 -23.41
N ARG A 158 18.69 -6.77 -22.49
CA ARG A 158 17.68 -7.76 -22.07
C ARG A 158 16.56 -7.06 -21.30
N SER A 159 15.32 -7.52 -21.46
CA SER A 159 14.18 -6.94 -20.74
C SER A 159 13.31 -8.01 -20.11
N ILE A 160 12.62 -7.63 -19.04
CA ILE A 160 11.55 -8.41 -18.41
C ILE A 160 10.29 -7.56 -18.30
N VAL A 161 9.13 -8.17 -18.54
CA VAL A 161 7.83 -7.54 -18.33
C VAL A 161 7.54 -7.53 -16.84
N LEU A 162 7.07 -6.39 -16.35
CA LEU A 162 6.57 -6.23 -15.00
C LEU A 162 5.04 -6.24 -15.09
N GLU A 163 4.39 -6.96 -14.18
CA GLU A 163 2.93 -7.07 -14.11
C GLU A 163 2.30 -5.81 -13.50
N ARG A 164 2.57 -4.64 -14.11
CA ARG A 164 2.05 -3.32 -13.67
C ARG A 164 2.34 -3.05 -12.20
N GLN A 165 3.59 -3.25 -11.78
CA GLN A 165 4.01 -3.09 -10.40
C GLN A 165 3.82 -1.64 -9.92
N PRO A 166 3.18 -1.39 -8.77
CA PRO A 166 2.94 -0.03 -8.30
C PRO A 166 4.25 0.69 -7.94
N GLY A 167 4.30 1.99 -8.21
CA GLY A 167 5.36 2.86 -7.71
C GLY A 167 5.10 3.35 -6.29
N ALA A 168 6.17 3.66 -5.57
CA ALA A 168 6.13 4.31 -4.27
C ALA A 168 7.17 5.44 -4.20
N ASP A 169 6.90 6.43 -3.35
CA ASP A 169 7.85 7.50 -3.04
C ASP A 169 8.98 7.03 -2.11
N ALA A 170 9.94 7.92 -1.84
CA ALA A 170 11.08 7.63 -0.98
C ALA A 170 10.69 7.31 0.49
N SER A 171 9.50 7.72 0.91
CA SER A 171 8.94 7.43 2.23
C SER A 171 8.16 6.11 2.26
N GLY A 172 8.03 5.43 1.12
CA GLY A 172 7.34 4.14 0.97
C GLY A 172 5.83 4.25 0.81
N TYR A 173 5.28 5.46 0.60
CA TYR A 173 3.87 5.62 0.26
C TYR A 173 3.65 5.36 -1.22
N ALA A 174 2.51 4.75 -1.57
CA ALA A 174 2.14 4.50 -2.96
C ALA A 174 2.00 5.82 -3.74
N GLY A 175 2.44 5.79 -4.99
CA GLY A 175 2.48 6.96 -5.87
C GLY A 175 3.63 7.92 -5.52
N LEU A 176 3.73 9.00 -6.29
CA LEU A 176 4.69 10.07 -6.05
C LEU A 176 3.95 11.29 -5.50
N GLU A 177 4.50 11.87 -4.45
CA GLU A 177 4.04 13.17 -3.91
C GLU A 177 4.67 14.29 -4.72
N ASP A 178 3.85 15.27 -5.07
CA ASP A 178 4.25 16.43 -5.87
C ASP A 178 4.32 17.70 -5.00
N GLU A 179 5.19 18.62 -5.39
CA GLU A 179 5.18 20.00 -4.90
C GLU A 179 4.26 20.80 -5.83
N VAL A 180 3.00 21.01 -5.40
CA VAL A 180 1.99 21.66 -6.23
C VAL A 180 2.33 23.15 -6.41
N ASP A 181 2.83 23.53 -7.57
CA ASP A 181 2.90 24.93 -8.01
C ASP A 181 1.50 25.43 -8.39
N ASN A 182 0.76 25.89 -7.39
CA ASN A 182 -0.51 26.58 -7.62
C ASN A 182 -0.25 28.00 -8.10
N HIS A 183 -0.05 28.17 -9.40
CA HIS A 183 0.15 29.50 -9.98
C HIS A 183 -1.20 30.18 -10.28
N TRP A 184 -1.94 30.59 -9.24
CA TRP A 184 -3.05 31.54 -9.41
C TRP A 184 -2.50 32.97 -9.50
N LYS A 185 -2.69 33.64 -10.63
CA LYS A 185 -2.60 35.10 -10.77
C LYS A 185 -3.95 35.64 -11.23
#